data_AF-A0A0G3HC39-F1
#
_entry.id   AF-A0A0G3HC39-F1
#
_cell.length_a   1.000
_cell.length_b   1.000
_cell.length_c   1.000
_cell.angle_alpha   90.00
_cell.angle_beta   90.00
_cell.angle_gamma   90.00
#
_symmetry.space_group_name_H-M   'P 1'
#
loop_
_entity.id
_entity.type
_entity.pdbx_description
1 polymer ?
#
loop_
_entity_poly.entity_id
_entity_poly.type
_entity_poly.pdbx_seq_one_letter_code
_entity_poly.pdbx_strand_id
1 'polypeptide(L)' 'MVAALKSVLWYVRELMGDHDYEKYCAHLREHHPGAPVPTEREYWRARYAEQDANPGARCC' A
#
# COMPACT_ATOMS: atom_id res chain seq x y z
N MET A 1 -1.09 -26.92 -11.89
CA MET A 1 -1.00 -25.58 -12.51
C MET A 1 -1.36 -24.42 -11.58
N VAL A 2 -2.19 -24.59 -10.54
CA VAL A 2 -2.56 -23.49 -9.62
C VAL A 2 -1.43 -23.06 -8.68
N ALA A 3 -0.55 -23.99 -8.29
CA ALA A 3 0.56 -23.71 -7.37
C ALA A 3 1.62 -22.77 -7.98
N ALA A 4 1.97 -22.96 -9.26
CA ALA A 4 2.98 -22.14 -9.94
C ALA A 4 2.53 -20.68 -10.10
N LEU A 5 1.23 -20.44 -10.34
CA LEU A 5 0.66 -19.09 -10.38
C LEU A 5 0.74 -18.38 -9.03
N LYS A 6 0.53 -19.10 -7.91
CA LYS A 6 0.72 -18.55 -6.56
C LYS A 6 2.17 -18.16 -6.27
N SER A 7 3.13 -18.98 -6.68
CA SER A 7 4.55 -18.70 -6.48
C SER A 7 5.02 -17.50 -7.31
N VAL A 8 4.57 -17.42 -8.57
CA VAL A 8 4.86 -16.27 -9.45
C VAL A 8 4.17 -15.00 -8.94
N LEU A 9 2.94 -15.08 -8.45
CA LEU A 9 2.26 -13.96 -7.81
C LEU A 9 2.94 -13.49 -6.53
N TRP A 10 3.42 -14.41 -5.69
CA TRP A 10 4.20 -14.09 -4.48
C TRP A 10 5.53 -13.44 -4.85
N TYR A 11 6.25 -14.00 -5.82
CA TYR A 11 7.52 -13.46 -6.30
C TYR A 11 7.35 -12.09 -6.93
N VAL A 12 6.33 -11.90 -7.79
CA VAL A 12 6.01 -10.59 -8.40
C VAL A 12 5.53 -9.59 -7.34
N ARG A 13 4.83 -10.02 -6.28
CA ARG A 13 4.50 -9.20 -5.10
C ARG A 13 5.74 -8.72 -4.35
N GLU A 14 6.71 -9.62 -4.17
CA GLU A 14 7.95 -9.33 -3.46
C GLU A 14 8.89 -8.45 -4.32
N LEU A 15 8.88 -8.66 -5.64
CA LEU A 15 9.73 -7.98 -6.62
C LEU A 15 9.20 -6.60 -7.06
N MET A 16 7.88 -6.42 -7.18
CA MET A 16 7.28 -5.13 -7.58
C MET A 16 7.22 -4.11 -6.44
N GLY A 17 7.42 -4.52 -5.19
CA GLY A 17 7.56 -3.57 -4.08
C GLY A 17 6.29 -2.77 -3.74
N ASP A 18 5.16 -3.06 -4.37
CA ASP A 18 3.87 -2.35 -4.19
C ASP A 18 3.10 -2.85 -2.95
N HIS A 19 3.84 -3.16 -1.88
CA HIS A 19 3.27 -3.49 -0.56
C HIS A 19 3.11 -2.22 0.29
N ASP A 20 2.90 -1.05 -0.30
CA ASP A 20 2.69 0.20 0.45
C ASP A 20 1.50 0.03 1.42
N TYR A 21 0.43 -0.62 0.98
CA TYR A 21 -0.72 -0.95 1.82
C TYR A 21 -0.40 -2.00 2.91
N GLU A 22 0.32 -3.08 2.60
CA GLU A 22 0.70 -4.09 3.60
C GLU A 22 1.67 -3.54 4.64
N LYS A 23 2.65 -2.72 4.22
CA LYS A 23 3.55 -1.98 5.11
C LYS A 23 2.78 -0.99 5.97
N TYR A 24 1.83 -0.27 5.39
CA TYR A 24 0.94 0.63 6.14
C TYR A 24 0.13 -0.13 7.19
N CYS A 25 -0.43 -1.30 6.85
CA CYS A 25 -1.15 -2.15 7.80
C CYS A 25 -0.24 -2.69 8.91
N ALA A 26 0.98 -3.11 8.58
CA ALA A 26 1.96 -3.58 9.57
C ALA A 26 2.35 -2.45 10.54
N HIS A 27 2.66 -1.28 10.00
CA HIS A 27 2.95 -0.07 10.76
C HIS A 27 1.76 0.35 11.65
N LEU A 28 0.54 0.31 11.11
CA LEU A 28 -0.67 0.64 11.86
C LEU A 28 -0.90 -0.35 13.01
N ARG A 29 -0.66 -1.65 12.81
CA ARG A 29 -0.78 -2.64 13.89
C ARG A 29 0.30 -2.47 14.97
N GLU A 30 1.51 -2.08 14.58
CA GLU A 30 2.63 -1.89 15.51
C GLU A 30 2.47 -0.60 16.33
N HIS A 31 2.08 0.50 15.70
CA HIS A 31 1.96 1.81 16.36
C HIS A 31 0.56 2.11 16.91
N HIS A 32 -0.48 1.51 16.33
CA HIS A 32 -1.88 1.79 16.65
C HIS A 32 -2.74 0.51 16.65
N PRO A 33 -2.54 -0.41 17.62
CA PRO A 33 -3.20 -1.72 17.65
C PRO A 33 -4.73 -1.67 17.78
N GLY A 34 -5.34 -0.50 18.05
CA GLY A 34 -6.78 -0.29 18.13
C GLY A 34 -7.38 0.57 17.01
N ALA A 35 -6.58 1.04 16.05
CA ALA A 35 -7.08 1.85 14.96
C ALA A 35 -7.73 0.97 13.86
N PRO A 36 -8.84 1.41 13.25
CA PRO A 36 -9.43 0.71 12.13
C PRO A 36 -8.47 0.76 10.94
N VAL A 37 -8.11 -0.42 10.42
CA VAL A 37 -7.33 -0.53 9.19
C VAL A 37 -8.24 -0.15 8.02
N PRO A 38 -7.95 0.94 7.28
CA PRO A 38 -8.73 1.32 6.09
C PRO A 38 -8.60 0.24 5.03
N THR A 39 -9.60 0.06 4.17
CA THR A 39 -9.48 -0.87 3.05
C THR A 39 -8.44 -0.37 2.03
N GLU A 40 -7.88 -1.28 1.23
CA GLU A 40 -6.87 -0.95 0.21
C GLU A 40 -7.33 0.21 -0.71
N ARG A 41 -8.61 0.21 -1.11
CA ARG A 41 -9.18 1.27 -1.94
C ARG A 41 -9.23 2.62 -1.23
N GLU A 42 -9.52 2.64 0.07
CA GLU A 42 -9.55 3.86 0.88
C GLU A 42 -8.14 4.40 1.10
N TYR A 43 -7.17 3.51 1.33
CA TYR A 43 -5.76 3.86 1.42
C TYR A 43 -5.27 4.55 0.14
N TRP A 44 -5.50 3.94 -1.02
CA TRP A 44 -5.10 4.54 -2.30
C TRP A 44 -5.83 5.85 -2.60
N ARG A 45 -7.13 5.93 -2.27
CA ARG A 45 -7.89 7.17 -2.43
C ARG A 45 -7.30 8.30 -1.58
N ALA A 46 -6.99 8.05 -0.31
CA ALA A 46 -6.38 9.03 0.57
C ALA A 46 -5.00 9.46 0.03
N ARG A 47 -4.17 8.49 -0.36
CA ARG A 47 -2.83 8.73 -0.90
C ARG A 47 -2.82 9.53 -2.20
N TYR A 48 -3.79 9.32 -3.09
CA TYR A 48 -3.95 10.14 -4.29
C TYR A 48 -4.51 11.51 -3.98
N ALA A 49 -5.47 11.62 -3.03
CA ALA A 49 -5.97 12.92 -2.59
C ALA A 49 -4.87 13.77 -1.93
N GLU A 50 -3.98 13.16 -1.16
CA GLU A 50 -2.81 13.84 -0.59
C GLU A 50 -1.82 14.29 -1.67
N GLN A 51 -1.56 13.46 -2.69
CA GLN A 51 -0.72 13.86 -3.83
C GLN A 51 -1.36 14.95 -4.70
N ASP A 52 -2.67 14.92 -4.87
CA ASP A 52 -3.41 15.93 -5.62
C ASP A 52 -3.46 17.27 -4.86
N ALA A 53 -3.72 17.21 -3.54
CA ALA A 53 -3.73 18.38 -2.67
C ALA A 53 -2.34 18.96 -2.43
N ASN A 54 -1.30 18.12 -2.49
CA ASN A 54 0.08 18.52 -2.25
C ASN A 54 0.97 17.99 -3.39
N PRO A 55 0.91 18.59 -4.60
CA PRO A 55 1.60 18.12 -5.80
C PRO A 55 3.13 18.25 -5.76
N GLY A 56 3.73 18.26 -4.57
CA GLY A 56 5.14 18.56 -4.32
C GLY A 56 5.46 20.03 -4.59
N ALA A 57 6.67 20.43 -4.19
CA ALA A 57 7.27 21.66 -4.70
C ALA A 57 7.46 21.49 -6.21
N ARG A 58 6.44 21.82 -7.01
CA ARG A 58 6.59 22.02 -8.44
C ARG A 58 7.56 23.18 -8.55
N CYS A 59 8.83 22.90 -8.86
CA CYS A 59 9.74 24.00 -9.16
C CYS A 59 9.15 24.73 -10.36
N CYS A 60 8.72 25.96 -10.08
CA CYS A 60 8.69 27.03 -11.05
C CYS A 60 10.15 27.41 -11.37
#